data_AF-A0A2J8JJ00-F1
#
_entry.id   AF-A0A2J8JJ00-F1
#
_cell.length_a   1.000
_cell.length_b   1.000
_cell.length_c   1.000
_cell.angle_alpha   90.00
_cell.angle_beta   90.00
_cell.angle_gamma   90.00
#
_symmetry.space_group_name_H-M   'P 1'
#
loop_
_entity.id
_entity.type
_entity.pdbx_description
1 polymer ?
#
loop_
_entity_poly.entity_id
_entity_poly.type
_entity_poly.pdbx_seq_one_letter_code
_entity_poly.pdbx_strand_id
1 'polypeptide(L)'
;ENVDYMIQELRRPKYTIYFIYFSNVISKSDVKSLAEADEQEVVAEVQQVITKEYELFEFRRTEVPPLLLILDRCDDAITPLLNQWTYQAMVHELLGINNNRIDLSRVPGISKDLREVVLSAENDEFYANNMYLNFAEIGSNIKNLMEDFQKKKPKEQQKLESIADMKAFVENYPQFKKMSGTVSKHVTVVGELSRLVSERNLLEVSEVEQELACQNDHSSALQNIKRLLQNPKVTEFDAA
;
A
#
# COMPACT_ATOMS: atom_id res chain seq x y z
N GLU A 1 22.77 17.31 7.32
CA GLU A 1 23.05 16.33 6.23
C GLU A 1 22.57 16.81 4.86
N ASN A 2 21.27 16.82 4.53
CA ASN A 2 20.81 17.26 3.20
C ASN A 2 21.24 18.70 2.85
N VAL A 3 21.21 19.62 3.82
CA VAL A 3 21.71 20.99 3.65
C VAL A 3 23.20 21.00 3.30
N ASP A 4 24.00 20.15 3.95
CA ASP A 4 25.44 20.07 3.71
C ASP A 4 25.74 19.55 2.29
N TYR A 5 24.99 18.55 1.82
CA TYR A 5 25.11 18.08 0.44
C TYR A 5 24.72 19.16 -0.56
N MET A 6 23.68 19.95 -0.28
CA MET A 6 23.32 21.07 -1.14
C MET A 6 24.37 22.17 -1.15
N ILE A 7 24.98 22.49 0.01
CA ILE A 7 26.12 23.43 0.06
C ILE A 7 27.28 22.94 -0.81
N GLN A 8 27.59 21.64 -0.76
CA GLN A 8 28.63 21.06 -1.62
C GLN A 8 28.27 21.15 -3.11
N GLU A 9 27.00 20.92 -3.44
CA GLU A 9 26.51 21.04 -4.81
C GLU A 9 26.54 22.49 -5.30
N LEU A 10 26.13 23.49 -4.50
CA LEU A 10 26.13 24.91 -4.87
C LEU A 10 27.53 25.50 -5.01
N ARG A 11 28.51 25.02 -4.24
CA ARG A 11 29.93 25.40 -4.41
C ARG A 11 30.52 24.93 -5.73
N ARG A 12 30.00 23.85 -6.31
CA ARG A 12 30.45 23.28 -7.59
C ARG A 12 29.23 22.86 -8.41
N PRO A 13 28.43 23.83 -8.89
CA PRO A 13 27.12 23.56 -9.47
C PRO A 13 27.26 22.77 -10.77
N LYS A 14 26.47 21.71 -10.89
CA LYS A 14 26.37 20.88 -12.10
C LYS A 14 25.29 21.37 -13.06
N TYR A 15 24.34 22.16 -12.56
CA TYR A 15 23.22 22.68 -13.32
C TYR A 15 23.30 24.21 -13.39
N THR A 16 22.72 24.79 -14.45
CA THR A 16 22.76 26.24 -14.67
C THR A 16 21.85 27.00 -13.70
N ILE A 17 20.74 26.39 -13.29
CA ILE A 17 19.72 27.01 -12.44
C ILE A 17 19.19 25.97 -11.46
N TYR A 18 19.01 26.36 -10.19
CA TYR A 18 18.41 25.54 -9.15
C TYR A 18 17.14 26.19 -8.61
N PHE A 19 16.11 25.35 -8.44
CA PHE A 19 14.89 25.66 -7.69
C PHE A 19 14.88 24.74 -6.47
N ILE A 20 15.03 25.32 -5.28
CA ILE A 20 15.21 24.56 -4.05
C ILE A 20 13.90 24.56 -3.27
N TYR A 21 13.36 23.37 -3.03
CA TYR A 21 12.11 23.17 -2.29
C TYR A 21 12.39 22.39 -1.00
N PHE A 22 12.12 23.03 0.14
CA PHE A 22 12.21 22.40 1.45
C PHE A 22 10.85 21.86 1.87
N SER A 23 10.83 20.61 2.36
CA SER A 23 9.63 19.97 2.90
C SER A 23 9.20 20.54 4.25
N ASN A 24 10.09 21.21 4.98
CA ASN A 24 9.80 21.83 6.28
C ASN A 24 10.50 23.20 6.40
N VAL A 25 10.21 23.93 7.48
CA VAL A 25 10.83 25.20 7.79
C VAL A 25 12.33 25.02 7.98
N ILE A 26 13.11 25.81 7.25
CA ILE A 26 14.57 25.83 7.34
C ILE A 26 15.03 26.96 8.28
N SER A 27 16.07 26.70 9.06
CA SER A 27 16.62 27.69 9.98
C SER A 27 17.28 28.85 9.23
N LYS A 28 17.29 30.05 9.82
CA LYS A 28 17.96 31.22 9.21
C LYS A 28 19.46 31.01 9.03
N SER A 29 20.10 30.22 9.90
CA SER A 29 21.51 29.87 9.77
C SER A 29 21.76 28.99 8.55
N ASP A 30 20.90 28.00 8.31
CA ASP A 30 21.07 27.10 7.14
C ASP A 30 20.80 27.84 5.84
N VAL A 31 19.80 28.74 5.81
CA VAL A 31 19.57 29.63 4.66
C VAL A 31 20.79 30.51 4.39
N LYS A 32 21.40 31.06 5.45
CA LYS A 32 22.61 31.86 5.32
C LYS A 32 23.78 31.03 4.76
N SER A 33 23.99 29.82 5.27
CA SER A 33 25.04 28.91 4.78
C SER A 33 24.85 28.52 3.32
N LEU A 34 23.59 28.34 2.87
CA LEU A 34 23.27 28.08 1.46
C LEU A 34 23.53 29.30 0.58
N ALA A 35 23.16 30.50 1.04
CA ALA A 35 23.43 31.74 0.32
C ALA A 35 24.94 32.01 0.21
N GLU A 36 25.73 31.72 1.26
CA GLU A 36 27.19 31.81 1.22
C GLU A 36 27.83 30.78 0.29
N ALA A 37 27.17 29.65 0.05
CA ALA A 37 27.65 28.60 -0.84
C ALA A 37 27.34 28.87 -2.33
N ASP A 38 26.36 29.72 -2.63
CA ASP A 38 25.92 30.06 -3.98
C ASP A 38 26.75 31.21 -4.59
N GLU A 39 28.08 31.03 -4.67
CA GLU A 39 28.98 32.05 -5.24
C GLU A 39 28.71 32.36 -6.72
N GLN A 40 28.05 31.44 -7.44
CA GLN A 40 27.73 31.55 -8.86
C GLN A 40 26.31 32.07 -9.13
N GLU A 41 25.55 32.42 -8.08
CA GLU A 41 24.18 32.94 -8.15
C GLU A 41 23.25 32.06 -9.01
N VAL A 42 23.36 30.73 -8.86
CA VAL A 42 22.59 29.75 -9.66
C VAL A 42 21.24 29.43 -9.03
N VAL A 43 20.99 29.82 -7.78
CA VAL A 43 19.70 29.57 -7.11
C VAL A 43 18.69 30.65 -7.53
N ALA A 44 17.72 30.26 -8.33
CA ALA A 44 16.66 31.16 -8.78
C ALA A 44 15.52 31.29 -7.75
N GLU A 45 15.24 30.23 -7.00
CA GLU A 45 14.11 30.18 -6.09
C GLU A 45 14.40 29.27 -4.91
N VAL A 46 14.06 29.75 -3.71
CA VAL A 46 14.02 28.93 -2.49
C VAL A 46 12.62 29.01 -1.91
N GLN A 47 11.92 27.88 -1.87
CA GLN A 47 10.59 27.77 -1.30
C GLN A 47 10.53 26.77 -0.16
N GLN A 48 9.75 27.10 0.86
CA GLN A 48 9.33 26.19 1.92
C GLN A 48 7.90 25.77 1.62
N VAL A 49 7.69 24.48 1.36
CA VAL A 49 6.36 23.98 0.93
C VAL A 49 5.31 24.21 2.03
N ILE A 50 5.67 23.98 3.31
CA ILE A 50 4.79 24.24 4.46
C ILE A 50 4.38 25.72 4.57
N THR A 51 5.25 26.65 4.21
CA THR A 51 4.95 28.09 4.29
C THR A 51 4.06 28.55 3.16
N LYS A 52 4.13 27.92 1.99
CA LYS A 52 3.23 28.19 0.86
C LYS A 52 1.81 27.68 1.14
N GLU A 53 1.74 26.57 1.85
CA GLU A 53 0.50 25.99 2.35
C GLU A 53 0.05 26.59 3.69
N TYR A 54 0.64 27.71 4.14
CA TYR A 54 0.24 28.35 5.40
C TYR A 54 -1.25 28.72 5.43
N GLU A 55 -1.85 29.07 4.28
CA GLU A 55 -3.30 29.28 4.18
C GLU A 55 -4.14 28.01 4.48
N LEU A 56 -3.59 26.80 4.25
CA LEU A 56 -4.21 25.54 4.71
C LEU A 56 -4.13 25.37 6.23
N PHE A 57 -3.21 26.07 6.89
CA PHE A 57 -3.02 26.07 8.35
C PHE A 57 -3.55 27.34 9.04
N GLU A 58 -3.95 28.36 8.28
CA GLU A 58 -4.64 29.55 8.77
C GLU A 58 -6.14 29.27 8.88
N PHE A 59 -6.48 28.40 9.83
CA PHE A 59 -7.85 27.97 10.03
C PHE A 59 -8.73 29.15 10.46
N ARG A 60 -9.79 29.43 9.70
CA ARG A 60 -10.90 30.26 10.19
C ARG A 60 -11.38 29.65 11.50
N ARG A 61 -11.62 30.49 12.52
CA ARG A 61 -12.16 30.03 13.80
C ARG A 61 -13.49 29.33 13.57
N THR A 62 -13.49 28.01 13.73
CA THR A 62 -14.69 27.18 13.73
C THR A 62 -15.40 27.32 15.08
N GLU A 63 -16.73 27.17 15.11
CA GLU A 63 -17.49 27.23 16.37
C GLU A 63 -17.06 26.14 17.36
N VAL A 64 -16.70 24.97 16.83
CA VAL A 64 -16.12 23.87 17.59
C VAL A 64 -14.62 23.78 17.26
N PRO A 65 -13.72 23.93 18.25
CA PRO A 65 -12.30 23.79 18.01
C PRO A 65 -11.94 22.33 17.70
N PRO A 66 -10.98 22.08 16.78
CA PRO A 66 -10.49 20.72 16.54
C PRO A 66 -9.76 20.18 17.78
N LEU A 67 -9.88 18.87 18.01
CA LEU A 67 -9.18 18.16 19.08
C LEU A 67 -8.01 17.35 18.51
N LEU A 68 -6.80 17.61 19.00
CA LEU A 68 -5.62 16.78 18.73
C LEU A 68 -5.49 15.73 19.83
N LEU A 69 -5.62 14.44 19.47
CA LEU A 69 -5.41 13.32 20.37
C LEU A 69 -4.04 12.70 20.11
N ILE A 70 -3.18 12.68 21.13
CA ILE A 70 -1.86 12.03 21.10
C ILE A 70 -1.96 10.80 21.99
N LEU A 71 -1.66 9.63 21.42
CA LEU A 71 -1.75 8.33 22.10
C LEU A 71 -0.38 7.65 22.06
N ASP A 72 -0.10 6.84 23.07
CA ASP A 72 1.03 5.91 23.06
C ASP A 72 0.56 4.54 22.54
N ARG A 73 1.41 3.86 21.77
CA ARG A 73 1.11 2.50 21.31
C ARG A 73 1.04 1.51 22.48
N CYS A 74 1.72 1.80 23.59
CA CYS A 74 1.71 0.96 24.79
C CYS A 74 0.31 0.81 25.41
N ASP A 75 -0.60 1.75 25.15
CA ASP A 75 -1.98 1.69 25.63
C ASP A 75 -2.80 0.59 24.92
N ASP A 76 -2.40 0.19 23.71
CA ASP A 76 -3.00 -0.90 22.93
C ASP A 76 -1.92 -1.66 22.14
N ALA A 77 -1.30 -2.60 22.87
CA ALA A 77 -0.32 -3.53 22.33
C ALA A 77 -0.95 -4.73 21.62
N ILE A 78 -2.27 -4.96 21.77
CA ILE A 78 -2.95 -6.16 21.26
C ILE A 78 -3.29 -5.98 19.77
N THR A 79 -3.90 -4.85 19.40
CA THR A 79 -4.32 -4.59 18.01
C THR A 79 -3.25 -4.87 16.95
N PRO A 80 -1.97 -4.46 17.10
CA PRO A 80 -0.94 -4.74 16.10
C PRO A 80 -0.49 -6.21 16.03
N LEU A 81 -0.86 -7.06 17.01
CA LEU A 81 -0.49 -8.48 17.07
C LEU A 81 -1.57 -9.41 16.49
N LEU A 82 -2.82 -8.94 16.39
CA LEU A 82 -3.93 -9.76 15.89
C LEU A 82 -3.84 -9.96 14.38
N ASN A 83 -4.13 -11.19 13.93
CA ASN A 83 -4.31 -11.49 12.51
C ASN A 83 -5.45 -10.66 11.91
N GLN A 84 -5.17 -10.04 10.76
CA GLN A 84 -6.07 -9.12 10.08
C GLN A 84 -6.76 -9.78 8.88
N TRP A 85 -8.06 -9.52 8.74
CA TRP A 85 -8.89 -10.10 7.67
C TRP A 85 -9.48 -9.08 6.69
N THR A 86 -9.12 -7.80 6.82
CA THR A 86 -9.45 -6.78 5.81
C THR A 86 -8.38 -6.72 4.74
N TYR A 87 -8.73 -6.37 3.49
CA TYR A 87 -7.82 -6.57 2.36
C TYR A 87 -6.44 -5.94 2.56
N GLN A 88 -6.41 -4.64 2.86
CA GLN A 88 -5.15 -3.91 2.99
C GLN A 88 -4.32 -4.42 4.17
N ALA A 89 -4.96 -4.65 5.32
CA ALA A 89 -4.28 -5.05 6.53
C ALA A 89 -3.70 -6.47 6.39
N MET A 90 -4.48 -7.40 5.85
CA MET A 90 -4.05 -8.77 5.58
C MET A 90 -2.89 -8.82 4.58
N VAL A 91 -2.92 -7.98 3.55
CA VAL A 91 -1.80 -7.86 2.60
C VAL A 91 -0.56 -7.31 3.28
N HIS A 92 -0.70 -6.28 4.13
CA HIS A 92 0.42 -5.71 4.86
C HIS A 92 1.04 -6.71 5.83
N GLU A 93 0.22 -7.52 6.49
CA GLU A 93 0.66 -8.53 7.44
C GLU A 93 1.39 -9.71 6.77
N LEU A 94 0.80 -10.29 5.72
CA LEU A 94 1.32 -11.52 5.12
C LEU A 94 2.37 -11.28 4.04
N LEU A 95 2.28 -10.17 3.30
CA LEU A 95 3.15 -9.88 2.16
C LEU A 95 4.02 -8.64 2.37
N GLY A 96 3.66 -7.76 3.31
CA GLY A 96 4.35 -6.50 3.54
C GLY A 96 3.99 -5.46 2.46
N ILE A 97 3.51 -4.29 2.91
CA ILE A 97 3.36 -3.13 2.03
C ILE A 97 4.40 -2.10 2.42
N ASN A 98 5.34 -1.81 1.51
CA ASN A 98 6.37 -0.80 1.67
C ASN A 98 6.20 0.26 0.58
N ASN A 99 5.88 1.50 0.95
CA ASN A 99 5.63 2.59 -0.01
C ASN A 99 4.63 2.20 -1.11
N ASN A 100 3.51 1.60 -0.73
CA ASN A 100 2.46 1.11 -1.64
C ASN A 100 2.91 0.00 -2.61
N ARG A 101 4.04 -0.66 -2.34
CA ARG A 101 4.58 -1.77 -3.15
C ARG A 101 4.64 -3.06 -2.33
N ILE A 102 4.42 -4.16 -3.04
CA ILE A 102 4.48 -5.52 -2.53
C ILE A 102 5.49 -6.30 -3.35
N ASP A 103 6.34 -7.05 -2.67
CA ASP A 103 7.28 -7.98 -3.29
C ASP A 103 6.70 -9.39 -3.32
N LEU A 104 6.42 -9.89 -4.52
CA LEU A 104 5.95 -11.25 -4.79
C LEU A 104 7.06 -12.15 -5.32
N SER A 105 8.34 -11.75 -5.20
CA SER A 105 9.48 -12.55 -5.65
C SER A 105 9.56 -13.95 -5.02
N ARG A 106 8.98 -14.12 -3.83
CA ARG A 106 8.92 -15.38 -3.08
C ARG A 106 7.80 -16.33 -3.54
N VAL A 107 6.86 -15.83 -4.35
CA VAL A 107 5.70 -16.61 -4.81
C VAL A 107 6.11 -17.59 -5.93
N PRO A 108 5.78 -18.89 -5.80
CA PRO A 108 6.15 -19.89 -6.81
C PRO A 108 5.40 -19.65 -8.13
N GLY A 109 6.14 -19.66 -9.25
CA GLY A 109 5.55 -19.54 -10.59
C GLY A 109 5.14 -18.12 -11.02
N ILE A 110 5.59 -17.09 -10.29
CA ILE A 110 5.28 -15.70 -10.60
C ILE A 110 5.94 -15.23 -11.92
N SER A 111 5.19 -14.50 -12.75
CA SER A 111 5.76 -13.81 -13.91
C SER A 111 6.77 -12.76 -13.46
N LYS A 112 7.82 -12.52 -14.26
CA LYS A 112 8.80 -11.44 -14.00
C LYS A 112 8.13 -10.08 -13.84
N ASP A 113 7.04 -9.85 -14.56
CA ASP A 113 6.31 -8.58 -14.57
C ASP A 113 5.46 -8.36 -13.30
N LEU A 114 5.20 -9.43 -12.52
CA LEU A 114 4.41 -9.40 -11.30
C LEU A 114 5.27 -9.56 -10.04
N ARG A 115 6.60 -9.49 -10.16
CA ARG A 115 7.51 -9.58 -9.00
C ARG A 115 7.31 -8.42 -8.03
N GLU A 116 7.06 -7.23 -8.55
CA GLU A 116 6.73 -6.07 -7.73
C GLU A 116 5.38 -5.52 -8.16
N VAL A 117 4.49 -5.34 -7.19
CA VAL A 117 3.11 -4.95 -7.43
C VAL A 117 2.79 -3.67 -6.66
N VAL A 118 2.19 -2.70 -7.33
CA VAL A 118 1.74 -1.43 -6.71
C VAL A 118 0.27 -1.54 -6.30
N LEU A 119 -0.03 -1.24 -5.03
CA LEU A 119 -1.36 -1.06 -4.48
C LEU A 119 -1.57 0.39 -4.06
N SER A 120 -2.34 1.14 -4.85
CA SER A 120 -2.67 2.55 -4.59
C SER A 120 -4.15 2.76 -4.81
N ALA A 121 -4.86 3.24 -3.78
CA ALA A 121 -6.30 3.50 -3.86
C ALA A 121 -6.64 4.63 -4.85
N GLU A 122 -5.71 5.55 -5.09
CA GLU A 122 -5.90 6.66 -6.04
C GLU A 122 -5.88 6.18 -7.51
N ASN A 123 -5.06 5.16 -7.80
CA ASN A 123 -4.83 4.69 -9.16
C ASN A 123 -5.59 3.40 -9.50
N ASP A 124 -6.13 2.72 -8.49
CA ASP A 124 -6.83 1.44 -8.61
C ASP A 124 -8.20 1.46 -7.90
N GLU A 125 -9.24 1.55 -8.73
CA GLU A 125 -10.63 1.58 -8.29
C GLU A 125 -11.08 0.25 -7.64
N PHE A 126 -10.57 -0.89 -8.11
CA PHE A 126 -10.89 -2.17 -7.48
C PHE A 126 -10.30 -2.22 -6.08
N TYR A 127 -9.04 -1.81 -5.92
CA TYR A 127 -8.40 -1.76 -4.60
C TYR A 127 -9.12 -0.78 -3.67
N ALA A 128 -9.42 0.44 -4.13
CA ALA A 128 -10.12 1.45 -3.33
C ALA A 128 -11.47 0.95 -2.78
N ASN A 129 -12.25 0.25 -3.62
CA ASN A 129 -13.56 -0.27 -3.22
C ASN A 129 -13.49 -1.52 -2.32
N ASN A 130 -12.35 -2.23 -2.31
CA ASN A 130 -12.20 -3.48 -1.57
C ASN A 130 -11.23 -3.40 -0.38
N MET A 131 -10.52 -2.28 -0.20
CA MET A 131 -9.39 -2.19 0.74
C MET A 131 -9.76 -2.53 2.19
N TYR A 132 -10.99 -2.24 2.61
CA TYR A 132 -11.50 -2.49 3.96
C TYR A 132 -12.51 -3.63 4.06
N LEU A 133 -12.80 -4.30 2.94
CA LEU A 133 -13.71 -5.45 2.94
C LEU A 133 -13.03 -6.68 3.51
N ASN A 134 -13.83 -7.60 4.05
CA ASN A 134 -13.31 -8.82 4.64
C ASN A 134 -12.86 -9.83 3.56
N PHE A 135 -12.00 -10.76 3.95
CA PHE A 135 -11.41 -11.76 3.05
C PHE A 135 -12.45 -12.59 2.27
N ALA A 136 -13.60 -12.91 2.87
CA ALA A 136 -14.66 -13.67 2.20
C ALA A 136 -15.35 -12.86 1.09
N GLU A 137 -15.60 -11.57 1.33
CA GLU A 137 -16.16 -10.63 0.35
C GLU A 137 -15.22 -10.41 -0.82
N ILE A 138 -13.91 -10.23 -0.55
CA ILE A 138 -12.89 -10.05 -1.60
C ILE A 138 -12.85 -11.26 -2.53
N GLY A 139 -12.93 -12.48 -1.99
CA GLY A 139 -12.98 -13.70 -2.79
C GLY A 139 -14.16 -13.70 -3.79
N SER A 140 -15.32 -13.25 -3.34
CA SER A 140 -16.51 -13.10 -4.19
C SER A 140 -16.36 -11.98 -5.23
N ASN A 141 -15.79 -10.84 -4.82
CA ASN A 141 -15.60 -9.70 -5.71
C ASN A 141 -14.54 -9.96 -6.80
N ILE A 142 -13.48 -10.72 -6.49
CA ILE A 142 -12.50 -11.16 -7.49
C ILE A 142 -13.12 -12.12 -8.50
N LYS A 143 -13.99 -13.03 -8.05
CA LYS A 143 -14.72 -13.91 -8.96
C LYS A 143 -15.58 -13.10 -9.93
N ASN A 144 -16.34 -12.12 -9.42
CA ASN A 144 -17.14 -11.22 -10.25
C ASN A 144 -16.27 -10.42 -11.24
N LEU A 145 -15.13 -9.89 -10.78
CA LEU A 145 -14.16 -9.19 -11.62
C LEU A 145 -13.63 -10.09 -12.75
N MET A 146 -13.32 -11.35 -12.44
CA MET A 146 -12.84 -12.33 -13.43
C MET A 146 -13.93 -12.70 -14.44
N GLU A 147 -15.17 -12.90 -13.99
CA GLU A 147 -16.32 -13.17 -14.88
C GLU A 147 -16.61 -11.99 -15.81
N ASP A 148 -16.55 -10.76 -15.31
CA ASP A 148 -16.74 -9.56 -16.12
C ASP A 148 -15.60 -9.34 -17.12
N PHE A 149 -14.37 -9.69 -16.74
CA PHE A 149 -13.25 -9.71 -17.67
C PHE A 149 -13.45 -10.76 -18.78
N GLN A 150 -13.94 -11.95 -18.45
CA GLN A 150 -14.24 -13.00 -19.43
C GLN A 150 -15.36 -12.59 -20.41
N LYS A 151 -16.42 -11.92 -19.93
CA LYS A 151 -17.50 -11.40 -20.79
C LYS A 151 -16.99 -10.34 -21.77
N LYS A 152 -16.04 -9.50 -21.34
CA LYS A 152 -15.45 -8.41 -22.13
C LYS A 152 -14.28 -8.87 -23.01
N LYS A 153 -13.72 -10.07 -22.76
CA LYS A 153 -12.67 -10.64 -23.60
C LYS A 153 -13.24 -10.87 -25.01
N PRO A 154 -12.61 -10.32 -26.07
CA PRO A 154 -12.97 -10.70 -27.44
C PRO A 154 -12.80 -12.21 -27.56
N LYS A 155 -13.85 -12.92 -27.98
CA LYS A 155 -13.73 -14.36 -28.24
C LYS A 155 -12.64 -14.52 -29.31
N GLU A 156 -11.65 -15.37 -29.06
CA GLU A 156 -10.54 -15.69 -30.01
C GLU A 156 -11.01 -16.12 -31.40
N GLN A 157 -12.32 -16.39 -31.57
CA GLN A 157 -12.96 -16.77 -32.83
C GLN A 157 -13.68 -15.63 -33.58
N GLN A 158 -13.77 -14.41 -33.02
CA GLN A 158 -14.18 -13.26 -33.83
C GLN A 158 -12.95 -12.79 -34.62
N LYS A 159 -12.77 -13.40 -35.79
CA LYS A 159 -11.89 -12.84 -36.82
C LYS A 159 -12.27 -11.37 -37.00
N LEU A 160 -11.30 -10.47 -36.88
CA LEU A 160 -11.44 -9.06 -37.24
C LEU A 160 -11.68 -8.99 -38.76
N GLU A 161 -12.93 -9.14 -39.19
CA GLU A 161 -13.31 -9.23 -40.60
C GLU A 161 -13.64 -7.85 -41.20
N SER A 162 -13.95 -6.84 -40.38
CA SER A 162 -14.28 -5.48 -40.83
C SER A 162 -13.29 -4.41 -40.32
N ILE A 163 -13.11 -3.36 -41.14
CA ILE A 163 -12.36 -2.15 -40.76
C ILE A 163 -13.02 -1.43 -39.57
N ALA A 164 -14.34 -1.53 -39.44
CA ALA A 164 -15.07 -0.99 -38.29
C ALA A 164 -14.72 -1.74 -36.99
N ASP A 165 -14.56 -3.06 -37.06
CA ASP A 165 -14.19 -3.89 -35.91
C ASP A 165 -12.74 -3.64 -35.49
N MET A 166 -11.84 -3.44 -36.46
CA MET A 166 -10.46 -3.03 -36.17
C MET A 166 -10.41 -1.67 -35.46
N LYS A 167 -11.21 -0.70 -35.89
CA LYS A 167 -11.30 0.61 -35.23
C LYS A 167 -11.81 0.48 -33.80
N ALA A 168 -12.92 -0.22 -33.58
CA ALA A 168 -13.49 -0.43 -32.25
C ALA A 168 -12.55 -1.22 -31.33
N PHE A 169 -11.80 -2.19 -31.85
CA PHE A 169 -10.79 -2.92 -31.09
C PHE A 169 -9.65 -1.99 -30.64
N VAL A 170 -9.09 -1.19 -31.56
CA VAL A 170 -8.00 -0.25 -31.24
C VAL A 170 -8.45 0.80 -30.22
N GLU A 171 -9.69 1.29 -30.32
CA GLU A 171 -10.27 2.26 -29.37
C GLU A 171 -10.45 1.65 -27.96
N ASN A 172 -10.88 0.38 -27.86
CA ASN A 172 -11.15 -0.29 -26.59
C ASN A 172 -9.94 -1.02 -25.98
N TYR A 173 -8.89 -1.27 -26.77
CA TYR A 173 -7.70 -2.03 -26.36
C TYR A 173 -6.98 -1.46 -25.12
N PRO A 174 -6.78 -0.13 -24.97
CA PRO A 174 -6.16 0.44 -23.77
C PRO A 174 -6.94 0.12 -22.48
N GLN A 175 -8.27 0.21 -22.53
CA GLN A 175 -9.13 -0.11 -21.39
C GLN A 175 -9.08 -1.60 -21.05
N PHE A 176 -9.11 -2.46 -22.08
CA PHE A 176 -8.97 -3.90 -21.91
C PHE A 176 -7.61 -4.27 -21.29
N LYS A 177 -6.52 -3.65 -21.74
CA LYS A 177 -5.17 -3.86 -21.18
C LYS A 177 -5.09 -3.43 -19.72
N LYS A 178 -5.67 -2.28 -19.35
CA LYS A 178 -5.76 -1.83 -17.95
C LYS A 178 -6.52 -2.85 -17.09
N MET A 179 -7.70 -3.27 -17.54
CA MET A 179 -8.54 -4.27 -16.85
C MET A 179 -7.80 -5.60 -16.68
N SER A 180 -7.14 -6.10 -17.73
CA SER A 180 -6.35 -7.33 -17.68
C SER A 180 -5.22 -7.24 -16.64
N GLY A 181 -4.57 -6.08 -16.53
CA GLY A 181 -3.55 -5.81 -15.51
C GLY A 181 -4.13 -5.86 -14.10
N THR A 182 -5.24 -5.17 -13.84
CA THR A 182 -5.94 -5.17 -12.54
C THR A 182 -6.38 -6.57 -12.13
N VAL A 183 -7.02 -7.32 -13.05
CA VAL A 183 -7.46 -8.71 -12.79
C VAL A 183 -6.25 -9.58 -12.45
N SER A 184 -5.21 -9.57 -13.30
CA SER A 184 -4.01 -10.37 -13.06
C SER A 184 -3.35 -10.04 -11.72
N LYS A 185 -3.28 -8.75 -11.38
CA LYS A 185 -2.71 -8.27 -10.12
C LYS A 185 -3.47 -8.81 -8.91
N HIS A 186 -4.77 -8.54 -8.82
CA HIS A 186 -5.56 -8.88 -7.63
C HIS A 186 -5.82 -10.38 -7.50
N VAL A 187 -5.99 -11.11 -8.62
CA VAL A 187 -6.08 -12.58 -8.60
C VAL A 187 -4.80 -13.20 -8.06
N THR A 188 -3.64 -12.67 -8.46
CA THR A 188 -2.35 -13.17 -7.98
C THR A 188 -2.16 -12.90 -6.49
N VAL A 189 -2.43 -11.66 -6.05
CA VAL A 189 -2.30 -11.29 -4.63
C VAL A 189 -3.22 -12.13 -3.76
N VAL A 190 -4.52 -12.23 -4.11
CA VAL A 190 -5.48 -12.99 -3.29
C VAL A 190 -5.26 -14.50 -3.38
N GLY A 191 -4.79 -15.00 -4.52
CA GLY A 191 -4.33 -16.38 -4.65
C GLY A 191 -3.20 -16.70 -3.68
N GLU A 192 -2.23 -15.79 -3.54
CA GLU A 192 -1.13 -15.96 -2.58
C GLU A 192 -1.60 -15.84 -1.13
N LEU A 193 -2.48 -14.88 -0.81
CA LEU A 193 -3.08 -14.79 0.53
C LEU A 193 -3.81 -16.07 0.90
N SER A 194 -4.61 -16.63 0.00
CA SER A 194 -5.33 -17.89 0.21
C SER A 194 -4.38 -19.06 0.44
N ARG A 195 -3.25 -19.10 -0.29
CA ARG A 195 -2.20 -20.10 -0.11
C ARG A 195 -1.57 -20.00 1.28
N LEU A 196 -1.17 -18.80 1.70
CA LEU A 196 -0.53 -18.55 3.00
C LEU A 196 -1.46 -18.86 4.18
N VAL A 197 -2.74 -18.45 4.10
CA VAL A 197 -3.76 -18.78 5.10
C VAL A 197 -3.89 -20.29 5.29
N SER A 198 -3.93 -21.04 4.18
CA SER A 198 -4.10 -22.49 4.21
C SER A 198 -2.84 -23.22 4.68
N GLU A 199 -1.65 -22.71 4.30
CA GLU A 199 -0.35 -23.27 4.68
C GLU A 199 -0.08 -23.11 6.17
N ARG A 200 -0.35 -21.92 6.73
CA ARG A 200 -0.06 -21.55 8.13
C ARG A 200 -1.22 -21.81 9.08
N ASN A 201 -2.35 -22.31 8.59
CA ASN A 201 -3.57 -22.59 9.38
C ASN A 201 -4.13 -21.34 10.10
N LEU A 202 -4.07 -20.17 9.47
CA LEU A 202 -4.33 -18.88 10.11
C LEU A 202 -5.78 -18.70 10.59
N LEU A 203 -6.75 -19.44 10.03
CA LEU A 203 -8.14 -19.39 10.50
C LEU A 203 -8.27 -19.87 11.95
N GLU A 204 -7.66 -21.01 12.28
CA GLU A 204 -7.71 -21.53 13.66
C GLU A 204 -6.85 -20.69 14.61
N VAL A 205 -5.72 -20.16 14.13
CA VAL A 205 -4.87 -19.26 14.93
C VAL A 205 -5.63 -17.99 15.29
N SER A 206 -6.24 -17.34 14.29
CA SER A 206 -7.00 -16.11 14.49
C SER A 206 -8.23 -16.33 15.36
N GLU A 207 -8.92 -17.48 15.26
CA GLU A 207 -10.02 -17.82 16.16
C GLU A 207 -9.58 -17.79 17.64
N VAL A 208 -8.44 -18.42 17.95
CA VAL A 208 -7.90 -18.46 19.31
C VAL A 208 -7.39 -17.08 19.77
N GLU A 209 -6.82 -16.27 18.87
CA GLU A 209 -6.44 -14.89 19.17
C GLU A 209 -7.65 -14.03 19.56
N GLN A 210 -8.75 -14.16 18.81
CA GLN A 210 -9.99 -13.43 19.10
C GLN A 210 -10.63 -13.91 20.40
N GLU A 211 -10.60 -15.22 20.68
CA GLU A 211 -11.00 -15.76 21.98
C GLU A 211 -10.15 -15.16 23.11
N LEU A 212 -8.83 -15.10 22.95
CA LEU A 212 -7.92 -14.58 23.97
C LEU A 212 -8.11 -13.06 24.20
N ALA A 213 -8.35 -12.30 23.13
CA ALA A 213 -8.50 -10.85 23.20
C ALA A 213 -9.88 -10.41 23.71
N CYS A 214 -10.94 -11.14 23.38
CA CYS A 214 -12.32 -10.69 23.61
C CYS A 214 -13.12 -11.54 24.61
N GLN A 215 -12.72 -12.80 24.86
CA GLN A 215 -13.47 -13.73 25.72
C GLN A 215 -12.77 -13.96 27.06
N ASN A 216 -13.51 -14.50 28.03
CA ASN A 216 -13.02 -14.76 29.39
C ASN A 216 -12.86 -16.26 29.74
N ASP A 217 -12.89 -17.16 28.75
CA ASP A 217 -12.70 -18.60 28.98
C ASP A 217 -11.23 -19.01 28.87
N HIS A 218 -10.50 -18.81 29.97
CA HIS A 218 -9.09 -19.17 30.07
C HIS A 218 -8.81 -20.66 29.87
N SER A 219 -9.71 -21.54 30.35
CA SER A 219 -9.45 -22.98 30.33
C SER A 219 -9.54 -23.53 28.91
N SER A 220 -10.54 -23.10 28.14
CA SER A 220 -10.68 -23.44 26.73
C SER A 220 -9.52 -22.86 25.92
N ALA A 221 -9.22 -21.56 26.08
CA ALA A 221 -8.14 -20.90 25.35
C ALA A 221 -6.78 -21.58 25.58
N LEU A 222 -6.44 -21.95 26.83
CA LEU A 222 -5.20 -22.64 27.14
C LEU A 222 -5.09 -24.02 26.47
N GLN A 223 -6.20 -24.77 26.38
CA GLN A 223 -6.23 -26.05 25.69
C GLN A 223 -6.04 -25.86 24.18
N ASN A 224 -6.70 -24.86 23.59
CA ASN A 224 -6.58 -24.53 22.18
C ASN A 224 -5.16 -24.08 21.81
N ILE A 225 -4.53 -23.23 22.62
CA ILE A 225 -3.14 -22.80 22.42
C ILE A 225 -2.19 -24.00 22.46
N LYS A 226 -2.30 -24.88 23.46
CA LYS A 226 -1.46 -26.09 23.54
C LYS A 226 -1.61 -26.99 22.32
N ARG A 227 -2.83 -27.11 21.78
CA ARG A 227 -3.11 -27.86 20.54
C ARG A 227 -2.42 -27.19 19.34
N LEU A 228 -2.51 -25.88 19.20
CA LEU A 228 -1.90 -25.13 18.09
C LEU A 228 -0.37 -25.16 18.14
N LEU A 229 0.25 -25.05 19.32
CA LEU A 229 1.71 -25.15 19.47
C LEU A 229 2.28 -26.51 19.07
N GLN A 230 1.46 -27.56 19.08
CA GLN A 230 1.85 -28.90 18.61
C GLN A 230 1.64 -29.08 17.10
N ASN A 231 0.96 -28.14 16.43
CA ASN A 231 0.67 -28.24 15.01
C ASN A 231 1.89 -27.76 14.20
N PRO A 232 2.51 -28.64 13.38
CA PRO A 232 3.71 -28.29 12.62
C PRO A 232 3.46 -27.25 11.51
N LYS A 233 2.20 -26.91 11.21
CA LYS A 233 1.84 -25.87 10.24
C LYS A 233 1.92 -24.46 10.80
N VAL A 234 1.77 -24.31 12.12
CA VAL A 234 1.83 -22.99 12.77
C VAL A 234 3.29 -22.57 12.80
N THR A 235 3.59 -21.37 12.33
CA THR A 235 4.97 -20.90 12.28
C THR A 235 5.42 -20.42 13.66
N GLU A 236 6.74 -20.36 13.89
CA GLU A 236 7.29 -19.81 15.14
C GLU A 236 6.83 -18.38 15.41
N PHE A 237 6.63 -17.57 14.36
CA PHE A 237 6.14 -16.21 14.50
C PHE A 237 4.69 -16.15 15.00
N ASP A 238 3.81 -17.03 14.50
CA ASP A 238 2.41 -17.07 14.90
C ASP A 238 2.22 -17.76 16.27
N ALA A 239 3.26 -18.47 16.74
CA ALA A 239 3.29 -19.19 18.01
C ALA A 239 3.97 -18.40 19.15
N ALA A 240 4.73 -17.35 18.84
CA ALA A 240 5.51 -16.54 19.77
C ALA A 240 4.66 -15.43 20.42
#